data_AF-A0A7Y4S3R6-F1
#
_entry.id   AF-A0A7Y4S3R6-F1
#
_cell.length_a   1.000
_cell.length_b   1.000
_cell.length_c   1.000
_cell.angle_alpha   90.00
_cell.angle_beta   90.00
_cell.angle_gamma   90.00
#
_symmetry.space_group_name_H-M   'P 1'
#
loop_
_entity.id
_entity.type
_entity.pdbx_description
1 polymer ?
#
loop_
_entity_poly.entity_id
_entity_poly.type
_entity_poly.pdbx_seq_one_letter_code
_entity_poly.pdbx_strand_id
1 'polypeptide(L)'
;MDANEVSAAVTIDPAWSAQLRDNWLNLMALAVMGEVKSTRMGATSRMRKRLLELGEKLRSLIADRAWIPHPREQVKNALGSAYSLKDALLQFERAAQDADGGADYAEFAEGVLALHQCLLAHLPDLENRWAGLLDSQYDEDADDED
;
A
#
# COMPACT_ATOMS: atom_id res chain seq x y z
N MET A 1 -22.84 4.34 12.79
CA MET A 1 -21.37 4.05 12.82
C MET A 1 -20.64 4.71 13.99
N ASP A 2 -20.08 3.87 14.86
CA ASP A 2 -19.38 4.26 16.08
C ASP A 2 -17.96 4.80 15.82
N ALA A 3 -17.60 5.88 16.50
CA ALA A 3 -16.30 6.56 16.31
C ALA A 3 -15.12 5.77 16.89
N ASN A 4 -15.31 5.02 17.98
CA ASN A 4 -14.25 4.23 18.58
C ASN A 4 -13.94 2.99 17.73
N GLU A 5 -14.98 2.35 17.20
CA GLU A 5 -14.86 1.24 16.26
C GLU A 5 -14.09 1.65 15.01
N VAL A 6 -14.44 2.80 14.43
CA VAL A 6 -13.73 3.35 13.27
C VAL A 6 -12.28 3.68 13.60
N SER A 7 -12.02 4.35 14.73
CA SER A 7 -10.65 4.66 15.15
C SER A 7 -9.81 3.39 15.28
N ALA A 8 -10.36 2.33 15.87
CA ALA A 8 -9.69 1.04 15.98
C ALA A 8 -9.52 0.33 14.62
N ALA A 9 -10.42 0.57 13.67
CA ALA A 9 -10.37 -0.03 12.34
C ALA A 9 -9.38 0.65 11.40
N VAL A 10 -9.23 1.96 11.48
CA VAL A 10 -8.31 2.72 10.61
C VAL A 10 -6.90 2.85 11.18
N THR A 11 -6.68 2.39 12.42
CA THR A 11 -5.36 2.29 13.04
C THR A 11 -4.58 1.14 12.41
N ILE A 12 -3.47 1.46 11.77
CA ILE A 12 -2.57 0.48 11.15
C ILE A 12 -1.60 -0.07 12.20
N ASP A 13 -1.35 -1.37 12.17
CA ASP A 13 -0.36 -2.01 13.04
C ASP A 13 1.04 -1.38 12.83
N PRO A 14 1.65 -0.81 13.88
CA PRO A 14 2.96 -0.17 13.77
C PRO A 14 4.05 -1.15 13.31
N ALA A 15 4.00 -2.43 13.71
CA ALA A 15 5.00 -3.41 13.32
C ALA A 15 4.94 -3.71 11.81
N TRP A 16 3.73 -3.96 11.29
CA TRP A 16 3.52 -4.12 9.86
C TRP A 16 3.91 -2.87 9.06
N SER A 17 3.56 -1.67 9.55
CA SER A 17 3.93 -0.42 8.90
C SER A 17 5.45 -0.21 8.81
N ALA A 18 6.18 -0.60 9.86
CA ALA A 18 7.64 -0.55 9.89
C ALA A 18 8.24 -1.55 8.89
N GLN A 19 7.73 -2.78 8.85
CA GLN A 19 8.18 -3.80 7.91
C GLN A 19 7.97 -3.37 6.45
N LEU A 20 6.81 -2.80 6.10
CA LEU A 20 6.56 -2.27 4.76
C LEU A 20 7.53 -1.14 4.39
N ARG A 21 7.80 -0.24 5.34
CA ARG A 21 8.75 0.85 5.17
C ARG A 21 10.17 0.32 4.92
N ASP A 22 10.61 -0.65 5.71
CA ASP A 22 11.95 -1.22 5.59
C ASP A 22 12.12 -1.96 4.26
N ASN A 23 11.13 -2.77 3.86
CA ASN A 23 11.11 -3.42 2.55
C ASN A 23 11.21 -2.40 1.40
N TRP A 24 10.44 -1.32 1.46
CA TRP A 24 10.47 -0.26 0.46
C TRP A 24 11.82 0.49 0.44
N LEU A 25 12.39 0.81 1.60
CA LEU A 25 13.68 1.49 1.71
C LEU A 25 14.82 0.64 1.14
N ASN A 26 14.82 -0.67 1.43
CA ASN A 26 15.80 -1.61 0.88
C ASN A 26 15.70 -1.65 -0.64
N LEU A 27 14.50 -1.77 -1.19
CA LEU A 27 14.29 -1.71 -2.64
C LEU A 27 14.76 -0.39 -3.25
N MET A 28 14.52 0.74 -2.58
CA MET A 28 15.00 2.06 -3.04
C MET A 28 16.52 2.14 -3.03
N ALA A 29 17.18 1.60 -2.01
CA ALA A 29 18.63 1.53 -1.94
C ALA A 29 19.21 0.71 -3.10
N LEU A 30 18.69 -0.49 -3.33
CA LEU A 30 19.09 -1.35 -4.46
C LEU A 30 18.81 -0.69 -5.81
N ALA A 31 17.65 -0.08 -5.98
CA ALA A 31 17.26 0.54 -7.24
C ALA A 31 18.11 1.77 -7.58
N VAL A 32 18.46 2.61 -6.60
CA VAL A 32 19.12 3.90 -6.82
C VAL A 32 20.63 3.83 -6.64
N MET A 33 21.10 3.18 -5.59
CA MET A 33 22.52 3.09 -5.22
C MET A 33 23.16 1.78 -5.65
N GLY A 34 22.38 0.72 -5.80
CA GLY A 34 22.84 -0.58 -6.27
C GLY A 34 22.95 -0.69 -7.79
N GLU A 35 23.36 -1.87 -8.24
CA GLU A 35 23.54 -2.24 -9.63
C GLU A 35 22.36 -3.10 -10.12
N VAL A 36 21.25 -2.44 -10.46
CA VAL A 36 20.09 -3.03 -11.17
C VAL A 36 20.02 -2.45 -12.57
N LYS A 37 20.06 -3.33 -13.59
CA LYS A 37 20.14 -3.00 -15.02
C LYS A 37 18.94 -3.54 -15.80
N SER A 38 18.78 -2.97 -16.98
CA SER A 38 17.82 -3.39 -17.99
C SER A 38 18.46 -3.23 -19.37
N THR A 39 18.28 -4.19 -20.27
CA THR A 39 18.63 -4.04 -21.69
C THR A 39 17.70 -3.08 -22.43
N ARG A 40 16.47 -2.88 -21.93
CA ARG A 40 15.51 -1.91 -22.48
C ARG A 40 15.84 -0.49 -22.02
N MET A 41 16.04 0.40 -22.99
CA MET A 41 16.34 1.81 -22.75
C MET A 41 15.23 2.49 -21.92
N GLY A 42 15.64 3.18 -20.84
CA GLY A 42 14.74 3.95 -19.98
C GLY A 42 13.90 3.12 -18.99
N ALA A 43 13.97 1.79 -19.02
CA ALA A 43 13.20 0.94 -18.11
C ALA A 43 13.60 1.15 -16.64
N THR A 44 14.90 1.20 -16.33
CA THR A 44 15.37 1.44 -14.96
C THR A 44 14.90 2.78 -14.40
N SER A 45 14.86 3.84 -15.22
CA SER A 45 14.32 5.15 -14.81
C SER A 45 12.83 5.08 -14.50
N ARG A 46 12.06 4.40 -15.36
CA ARG A 46 10.62 4.18 -15.16
C ARG A 46 10.34 3.37 -13.89
N MET A 47 11.08 2.27 -13.68
CA MET A 47 10.98 1.43 -12.50
C MET A 47 11.23 2.24 -11.22
N ARG A 48 12.31 3.03 -11.15
CA ARG A 48 12.62 3.90 -10.01
C ARG A 48 11.49 4.91 -9.73
N LYS A 49 10.94 5.53 -10.78
CA LYS A 49 9.80 6.44 -10.64
C LYS A 49 8.60 5.74 -10.02
N ARG A 50 8.25 4.53 -10.51
CA ARG A 50 7.12 3.76 -9.96
C ARG A 50 7.37 3.31 -8.51
N LEU A 51 8.59 2.94 -8.18
CA LEU A 51 8.96 2.59 -6.80
C LEU A 51 8.83 3.79 -5.85
N LEU A 52 9.17 5.00 -6.30
CA LEU A 52 8.96 6.22 -5.53
C LEU A 52 7.47 6.50 -5.31
N GLU A 53 6.66 6.43 -6.39
CA GLU A 53 5.21 6.60 -6.31
C GLU A 53 4.57 5.57 -5.36
N LEU A 54 5.06 4.32 -5.36
CA LEU A 54 4.63 3.28 -4.42
C LEU A 54 4.90 3.69 -2.97
N GLY A 55 6.07 4.26 -2.68
CA GLY A 55 6.41 4.78 -1.35
C GLY A 55 5.49 5.92 -0.89
N GLU A 56 5.10 6.80 -1.80
CA GLU A 56 4.12 7.85 -1.50
C GLU A 56 2.74 7.27 -1.16
N LYS A 57 2.28 6.25 -1.90
CA LYS A 57 1.00 5.59 -1.59
C LYS A 57 1.06 4.81 -0.28
N LEU A 58 2.20 4.19 0.03
CA LEU A 58 2.43 3.55 1.31
C LEU A 58 2.33 4.57 2.45
N ARG A 59 2.94 5.75 2.29
CA ARG A 59 2.85 6.83 3.27
C ARG A 59 1.39 7.27 3.52
N SER A 60 0.59 7.34 2.47
CA SER A 60 -0.84 7.66 2.56
C SER A 60 -1.65 6.58 3.29
N LEU A 61 -1.37 5.29 3.03
CA LEU A 61 -2.04 4.20 3.73
C LEU A 61 -1.81 4.30 5.25
N ILE A 62 -0.56 4.48 5.68
CA ILE A 62 -0.17 4.51 7.10
C ILE A 62 -0.39 5.88 7.77
N ALA A 63 -0.98 6.85 7.07
CA ALA A 63 -1.25 8.16 7.66
C ALA A 63 -2.30 8.08 8.76
N ASP A 64 -2.10 8.85 9.82
CA ASP A 64 -3.13 9.09 10.83
C ASP A 64 -4.34 9.77 10.18
N ARG A 65 -5.53 9.31 10.55
CA ARG A 65 -6.82 9.78 10.03
C ARG A 65 -7.65 10.50 11.08
N ALA A 66 -7.15 10.64 12.31
CA ALA A 66 -7.85 11.37 13.38
C ALA A 66 -8.15 12.83 13.04
N TRP A 67 -7.45 13.42 12.05
CA TRP A 67 -7.73 14.77 11.55
C TRP A 67 -9.04 14.88 10.74
N ILE A 68 -9.58 13.76 10.24
CA ILE A 68 -10.85 13.75 9.49
C ILE A 68 -12.00 13.61 10.50
N PRO A 69 -12.89 14.61 10.63
CA PRO A 69 -13.88 14.65 11.72
C PRO A 69 -15.00 13.62 11.60
N HIS A 70 -15.31 13.17 10.38
CA HIS A 70 -16.42 12.25 10.12
C HIS A 70 -15.92 10.80 10.02
N PRO A 71 -16.38 9.87 10.88
CA PRO A 71 -15.92 8.47 10.88
C PRO A 71 -16.08 7.78 9.52
N ARG A 72 -17.21 7.99 8.82
CA ARG A 72 -17.43 7.45 7.45
C ARG A 72 -16.34 7.90 6.48
N GLU A 73 -15.93 9.17 6.55
CA GLU A 73 -14.90 9.73 5.67
C GLU A 73 -13.50 9.23 6.03
N GLN A 74 -13.24 8.90 7.30
CA GLN A 74 -12.00 8.20 7.70
C GLN A 74 -11.90 6.83 7.02
N VAL A 75 -12.98 6.04 7.08
CA VAL A 75 -13.02 4.70 6.47
C VAL A 75 -12.90 4.78 4.96
N LYS A 76 -13.64 5.67 4.29
CA LYS A 76 -13.51 5.91 2.84
C LYS A 76 -12.09 6.31 2.45
N ASN A 77 -11.46 7.20 3.21
CA ASN A 77 -10.09 7.62 2.95
C ASN A 77 -9.09 6.45 3.11
N ALA A 78 -9.27 5.60 4.12
CA ALA A 78 -8.46 4.41 4.33
C ALA A 78 -8.58 3.44 3.15
N LEU A 79 -9.81 3.12 2.76
CA LEU A 79 -10.09 2.22 1.64
C LEU A 79 -9.55 2.78 0.30
N GLY A 80 -9.74 4.07 0.03
CA GLY A 80 -9.19 4.73 -1.16
C GLY A 80 -7.65 4.73 -1.17
N SER A 81 -7.01 4.83 -0.01
CA SER A 81 -5.55 4.73 0.12
C SER A 81 -5.05 3.32 -0.17
N ALA A 82 -5.76 2.28 0.29
CA ALA A 82 -5.43 0.88 -0.01
C ALA A 82 -5.52 0.56 -1.50
N TYR A 83 -6.60 0.97 -2.17
CA TYR A 83 -6.74 0.77 -3.62
C TYR A 83 -5.67 1.51 -4.41
N SER A 84 -5.37 2.75 -4.03
CA SER A 84 -4.28 3.52 -4.65
C SER A 84 -2.92 2.83 -4.47
N LEU A 85 -2.68 2.23 -3.30
CA LEU A 85 -1.47 1.49 -3.03
C LEU A 85 -1.35 0.21 -3.88
N LYS A 86 -2.43 -0.58 -4.00
CA LYS A 86 -2.43 -1.79 -4.85
C LYS A 86 -2.20 -1.48 -6.31
N ASP A 87 -2.81 -0.41 -6.82
CA ASP A 87 -2.58 0.04 -8.20
C ASP A 87 -1.11 0.48 -8.40
N ALA A 88 -0.55 1.24 -7.45
CA ALA A 88 0.86 1.62 -7.49
C ALA A 88 1.80 0.41 -7.42
N LEU A 89 1.49 -0.59 -6.59
CA LEU A 89 2.26 -1.84 -6.49
C LEU A 89 2.26 -2.58 -7.84
N LEU A 90 1.08 -2.76 -8.44
CA LEU A 90 0.95 -3.43 -9.74
C LEU A 90 1.70 -2.68 -10.85
N GLN A 91 1.65 -1.36 -10.86
CA GLN A 91 2.39 -0.53 -11.83
C GLN A 91 3.91 -0.63 -11.62
N PHE A 92 4.35 -0.69 -10.37
CA PHE A 92 5.76 -0.91 -10.04
C PHE A 92 6.22 -2.30 -10.47
N GLU A 93 5.50 -3.36 -10.13
CA GLU A 93 5.84 -4.74 -10.49
C GLU A 93 5.95 -4.92 -12.01
N ARG A 94 5.00 -4.35 -12.77
CA ARG A 94 5.07 -4.32 -14.24
C ARG A 94 6.30 -3.59 -14.76
N ALA A 95 6.73 -2.51 -14.11
CA ALA A 95 7.93 -1.79 -14.50
C ALA A 95 9.21 -2.53 -14.09
N ALA A 96 9.18 -3.27 -12.97
CA ALA A 96 10.30 -4.07 -12.47
C ALA A 96 10.57 -5.30 -13.35
N GLN A 97 9.56 -5.84 -14.04
CA GLN A 97 9.71 -6.95 -15.01
C GLN A 97 10.68 -6.64 -16.16
N ASP A 98 10.92 -5.37 -16.45
CA ASP A 98 11.88 -4.97 -17.49
C ASP A 98 13.34 -4.95 -16.98
N ALA A 99 13.59 -5.10 -15.67
CA ALA A 99 14.93 -5.30 -15.14
C ALA A 99 15.40 -6.74 -15.39
N ASP A 100 16.63 -6.89 -15.89
CA ASP A 100 17.13 -8.17 -16.39
C ASP A 100 18.59 -8.47 -16.03
N GLY A 101 19.21 -7.68 -15.15
CA GLY A 101 20.56 -7.98 -14.69
C GLY A 101 21.17 -6.92 -13.78
N GLY A 102 22.48 -7.00 -13.60
CA GLY A 102 23.24 -6.24 -12.60
C GLY A 102 23.55 -7.08 -11.36
N ALA A 103 24.58 -6.69 -10.60
CA ALA A 103 25.07 -7.47 -9.47
C ALA A 103 24.02 -7.68 -8.37
N ASP A 104 23.15 -6.69 -8.18
CA ASP A 104 22.16 -6.66 -7.11
C ASP A 104 20.76 -7.09 -7.58
N TYR A 105 20.62 -7.58 -8.81
CA TYR A 105 19.32 -7.93 -9.41
C TYR A 105 18.59 -9.03 -8.64
N ALA A 106 19.29 -10.07 -8.21
CA ALA A 106 18.68 -11.19 -7.50
C ALA A 106 18.06 -10.72 -6.17
N GLU A 107 18.81 -9.94 -5.38
CA GLU A 107 18.35 -9.35 -4.13
C GLU A 107 17.18 -8.38 -4.37
N PHE A 108 17.23 -7.57 -5.43
CA PHE A 108 16.14 -6.69 -5.80
C PHE A 108 14.86 -7.48 -6.13
N ALA A 109 14.96 -8.56 -6.92
CA ALA A 109 13.81 -9.40 -7.28
C ALA A 109 13.18 -10.08 -6.06
N GLU A 110 14.00 -10.58 -5.12
CA GLU A 110 13.53 -11.12 -3.84
C GLU A 110 12.84 -10.05 -3.00
N GLY A 111 13.41 -8.84 -2.94
CA GLY A 111 12.81 -7.69 -2.25
C GLY A 111 11.44 -7.30 -2.81
N VAL A 112 11.25 -7.38 -4.13
CA VAL A 112 9.95 -7.10 -4.77
C VAL A 112 8.90 -8.10 -4.30
N LEU A 113 9.25 -9.40 -4.30
CA LEU A 113 8.36 -10.46 -3.81
C LEU A 113 8.06 -10.31 -2.32
N ALA A 114 9.06 -9.95 -1.50
CA ALA A 114 8.89 -9.74 -0.07
C ALA A 114 7.94 -8.57 0.22
N LEU A 115 8.07 -7.45 -0.51
CA LEU A 115 7.15 -6.31 -0.39
C LEU A 115 5.72 -6.70 -0.78
N HIS A 116 5.55 -7.40 -1.91
CA HIS A 116 4.25 -7.89 -2.36
C HIS A 116 3.56 -8.78 -1.31
N GLN A 117 4.29 -9.77 -0.80
CA GLN A 117 3.79 -10.71 0.20
C GLN A 117 3.44 -10.00 1.51
N CYS A 118 4.32 -9.12 2.00
CA CYS A 118 4.09 -8.34 3.20
C CYS A 118 2.81 -7.48 3.10
N LEU A 119 2.57 -6.89 1.93
CA LEU A 119 1.40 -6.06 1.67
C LEU A 119 0.11 -6.89 1.60
N LEU A 120 0.11 -7.98 0.83
CA LEU A 120 -1.07 -8.84 0.66
C LEU A 120 -1.37 -9.73 1.87
N ALA A 121 -0.45 -9.88 2.82
CA ALA A 121 -0.69 -10.62 4.06
C ALA A 121 -1.75 -9.97 4.97
N HIS A 122 -1.95 -8.66 4.87
CA HIS A 122 -2.85 -7.91 5.77
C HIS A 122 -3.83 -7.00 5.04
N LEU A 123 -3.45 -6.46 3.87
CA LEU A 123 -4.28 -5.47 3.18
C LEU A 123 -5.68 -5.97 2.81
N PRO A 124 -5.89 -7.22 2.33
CA PRO A 124 -7.24 -7.72 2.04
C PRO A 124 -8.17 -7.73 3.26
N ASP A 125 -7.66 -8.08 4.44
CA ASP A 125 -8.47 -8.11 5.66
C ASP A 125 -8.88 -6.69 6.10
N LEU A 126 -7.97 -5.72 5.95
CA LEU A 126 -8.28 -4.31 6.19
C LEU A 126 -9.32 -3.79 5.19
N GLU A 127 -9.18 -4.12 3.90
CA GLU A 127 -10.15 -3.76 2.86
C GLU A 127 -11.55 -4.31 3.20
N ASN A 128 -11.64 -5.59 3.54
CA ASN A 128 -12.90 -6.24 3.92
C ASN A 128 -13.50 -5.60 5.17
N ARG A 129 -12.69 -5.30 6.19
CA ARG A 129 -13.14 -4.65 7.41
C ARG A 129 -13.72 -3.26 7.11
N TRP A 130 -13.03 -2.46 6.31
CA TRP A 130 -13.48 -1.11 5.96
C TRP A 130 -14.71 -1.12 5.05
N ALA A 131 -14.79 -2.05 4.10
CA ALA A 131 -16.00 -2.24 3.29
C ALA A 131 -17.20 -2.61 4.16
N GLY A 132 -17.03 -3.60 5.06
CA GLY A 132 -18.09 -4.02 5.98
C GLY A 132 -18.59 -2.89 6.89
N LEU A 133 -17.70 -2.04 7.39
CA LEU A 133 -18.08 -0.85 8.17
C LEU A 133 -18.87 0.18 7.35
N LEU A 134 -18.57 0.33 6.04
CA LEU A 134 -19.31 1.24 5.17
C LEU A 134 -20.68 0.68 4.80
N ASP A 135 -20.78 -0.64 4.64
CA ASP A 135 -22.00 -1.37 4.29
C ASP A 135 -22.98 -1.43 5.47
N SER A 136 -22.49 -1.62 6.69
CA SER A 136 -23.34 -1.70 7.90
C SER A 136 -24.12 -0.42 8.20
N GLN A 137 -23.75 0.71 7.61
CA GLN A 137 -24.54 1.95 7.70
C GLN A 137 -25.83 1.90 6.89
N TYR A 138 -25.84 1.18 5.77
CA TYR A 138 -27.04 1.07 4.94
C TYR A 138 -28.10 0.16 5.57
N ASP A 139 -27.68 -0.80 6.39
CA ASP A 139 -28.57 -1.66 7.15
C ASP A 139 -29.16 -0.92 8.37
N GLU A 140 -28.35 -0.09 9.06
CA GLU A 140 -28.83 0.79 10.16
C GLU A 140 -29.88 1.81 9.69
N ASP A 141 -29.66 2.46 8.54
CA ASP A 141 -30.59 3.46 7.99
C ASP A 141 -31.92 2.83 7.49
N ALA A 142 -31.93 1.53 7.17
CA ALA A 142 -33.11 0.81 6.70
C ALA A 142 -34.03 0.33 7.84
N ASP A 143 -33.45 0.01 9.00
CA ASP A 143 -34.19 -0.43 10.19
C ASP A 143 -34.86 0.76 10.95
N ASP A 144 -34.42 2.00 10.72
CA ASP A 144 -34.97 3.22 11.33
C ASP A 144 -36.15 3.84 10.54
N GLU A 145 -36.52 3.28 9.37
CA GLU A 145 -37.63 3.74 8.51
C GLU A 145 -38.95 2.94 8.66
N ASP A 146 -39.00 1.91 9.53
CA ASP A 146 -40.20 1.09 9.85
C ASP A 146 -40.81 1.39 11.24
#